data_AF-A0A4P9Z8F4-F1
#
_entry.id   AF-A0A4P9Z8F4-F1
#
_cell.length_a   1.000
_cell.length_b   1.000
_cell.length_c   1.000
_cell.angle_alpha   90.00
_cell.angle_beta   90.00
_cell.angle_gamma   90.00
#
_symmetry.space_group_name_H-M   'P 1'
#
loop_
_entity.id
_entity.type
_entity.pdbx_description
1 polymer ?
#
loop_
_entity_poly.entity_id
_entity_poly.type
_entity_poly.pdbx_seq_one_letter_code
_entity_poly.pdbx_strand_id
1 'polypeptide(L)'
;GWDGKPIPYWLYKLHGLGVEYPCEICGNFVYMGRKAFERHFQEWRHAHGMRCLGIPNTKHFQEITLIEDAFALWEKLKKERKSERQHDDAIEEYEDQQGNVFNKKTYDDLRRQGLL
;
A
#
# COMPACT_ATOMS: atom_id res chain seq x y z
N GLY A 1 -25.18 -10.80 -22.13
CA GLY A 1 -24.77 -11.95 -21.30
C GLY A 1 -23.50 -12.51 -21.88
N TRP A 2 -22.76 -13.34 -21.16
CA TRP A 2 -21.52 -13.96 -21.67
C TRP A 2 -21.76 -14.86 -22.91
N ASP A 3 -23.04 -15.20 -23.19
CA ASP A 3 -23.56 -15.88 -24.40
C ASP A 3 -24.16 -14.92 -25.46
N GLY A 4 -23.92 -13.61 -25.39
CA GLY A 4 -24.50 -12.63 -26.33
C GLY A 4 -26.00 -12.33 -26.13
N LYS A 5 -26.74 -13.12 -25.34
CA LYS A 5 -28.14 -12.84 -24.98
C LYS A 5 -28.25 -11.69 -23.97
N PRO A 6 -29.21 -10.76 -24.07
CA PRO A 6 -29.35 -9.66 -23.12
C PRO A 6 -29.56 -10.20 -21.69
N ILE A 7 -28.81 -9.63 -20.73
CA ILE A 7 -28.94 -10.02 -19.32
C ILE A 7 -30.32 -9.58 -18.83
N PRO A 8 -31.11 -10.45 -18.20
CA PRO A 8 -32.38 -10.05 -17.62
C PRO A 8 -32.20 -8.86 -16.65
N TYR A 9 -33.05 -7.84 -16.75
CA TYR A 9 -32.93 -6.59 -15.98
C TYR A 9 -32.92 -6.80 -14.46
N TRP A 10 -33.63 -7.83 -13.96
CA TRP A 10 -33.62 -8.18 -12.54
C TRP A 10 -32.25 -8.72 -12.07
N LEU A 11 -31.53 -9.46 -12.92
CA LEU A 11 -30.20 -9.99 -12.62
C LEU A 11 -29.16 -8.85 -12.61
N TYR A 12 -29.34 -7.89 -13.50
CA TYR A 12 -28.56 -6.65 -13.54
C TYR A 12 -28.71 -5.84 -12.24
N LYS A 13 -29.94 -5.72 -11.74
CA LYS A 13 -30.26 -5.02 -10.48
C LYS A 13 -29.79 -5.80 -9.25
N LEU A 14 -29.95 -7.14 -9.24
CA LEU A 14 -29.53 -8.01 -8.15
C LEU A 14 -28.02 -8.00 -7.92
N HIS A 15 -27.22 -7.98 -8.99
CA HIS A 15 -25.75 -7.98 -8.90
C HIS A 15 -25.13 -6.58 -8.90
N GLY A 16 -25.93 -5.52 -8.85
CA GLY A 16 -25.45 -4.14 -8.80
C GLY A 16 -24.62 -3.73 -10.02
N LEU A 17 -24.85 -4.36 -11.17
CA LEU A 17 -24.11 -4.12 -12.42
C LEU A 17 -24.42 -2.76 -13.05
N GLY A 18 -25.39 -2.01 -12.50
CA GLY A 18 -25.73 -0.65 -12.90
C GLY A 18 -25.04 0.45 -12.11
N VAL A 19 -24.14 0.10 -11.20
CA VAL A 19 -23.32 1.09 -10.48
C VAL A 19 -21.94 1.15 -11.14
N GLU A 20 -21.56 2.33 -11.57
CA GLU A 20 -20.28 2.62 -12.20
C GLU A 20 -19.24 2.98 -11.13
N TYR A 21 -18.06 2.37 -11.23
CA TYR A 21 -16.93 2.66 -10.35
C TYR A 21 -15.71 3.06 -11.21
N PRO A 22 -15.45 4.36 -11.39
CA PRO A 22 -14.28 4.82 -12.12
C PRO A 22 -13.00 4.63 -11.30
N CYS A 23 -11.90 4.28 -11.97
CA CYS A 23 -10.57 4.20 -11.38
C CYS A 23 -9.56 5.02 -12.19
N GLU A 24 -9.05 6.10 -11.59
CA GLU A 24 -8.11 7.05 -12.22
C GLU A 24 -6.75 6.38 -12.47
N ILE A 25 -6.24 5.60 -11.51
CA ILE A 25 -4.99 4.82 -11.61
C ILE A 25 -5.02 3.85 -12.80
N CYS A 26 -6.21 3.38 -13.19
CA CYS A 26 -6.42 2.53 -14.36
C CYS A 26 -6.65 3.30 -15.67
N GLY A 27 -6.36 4.61 -15.72
CA GLY A 27 -6.60 5.47 -16.87
C GLY A 27 -8.06 5.86 -17.03
N ASN A 28 -8.75 6.18 -15.93
CA ASN A 28 -10.19 6.49 -15.88
C ASN A 28 -11.09 5.36 -16.41
N PHE A 29 -10.63 4.11 -16.30
CA PHE A 29 -11.44 2.96 -16.67
C PHE A 29 -12.59 2.77 -15.68
N VAL A 30 -13.80 2.52 -16.20
CA VAL A 30 -15.01 2.32 -15.40
C VAL A 30 -15.28 0.83 -15.22
N TYR A 31 -15.35 0.39 -13.96
CA TYR A 31 -15.73 -0.96 -13.58
C TYR A 31 -17.22 -1.02 -13.25
N MET A 32 -17.93 -1.97 -13.85
CA MET A 32 -19.37 -2.16 -13.64
C MET A 32 -19.63 -3.10 -12.46
N GLY A 33 -20.19 -2.56 -11.40
CA GLY A 33 -20.55 -3.29 -10.18
C GLY A 33 -19.38 -3.55 -9.23
N ARG A 34 -19.73 -3.64 -7.94
CA ARG A 34 -18.79 -3.75 -6.82
C ARG A 34 -17.84 -4.94 -6.94
N LYS A 35 -18.31 -6.10 -7.41
CA LYS A 35 -17.48 -7.31 -7.53
C LYS A 35 -16.36 -7.16 -8.58
N ALA A 36 -16.65 -6.54 -9.72
CA ALA A 36 -15.63 -6.27 -10.73
C ALA A 36 -14.63 -5.23 -10.20
N PHE A 37 -15.14 -4.22 -9.49
CA PHE A 37 -14.32 -3.22 -8.83
C PHE A 37 -13.46 -3.80 -7.69
N GLU A 38 -13.89 -4.80 -6.92
CA GLU A 38 -12.97 -5.37 -5.91
C GLU A 38 -11.88 -6.23 -6.54
N ARG A 39 -12.20 -6.95 -7.61
CA ARG A 39 -11.23 -7.80 -8.31
C ARG A 39 -10.15 -6.99 -9.01
N HIS A 40 -10.48 -5.80 -9.53
CA HIS A 40 -9.55 -5.06 -10.37
C HIS A 40 -8.25 -4.64 -9.68
N PHE A 41 -8.26 -4.48 -8.36
CA PHE A 41 -7.05 -4.16 -7.57
C PHE A 41 -5.96 -5.23 -7.70
N GLN A 42 -6.32 -6.47 -7.99
CA GLN A 42 -5.39 -7.58 -8.21
C GLN A 42 -5.11 -7.83 -9.69
N GLU A 43 -5.81 -7.15 -10.59
CA GLU A 43 -5.62 -7.30 -12.03
C GLU A 43 -4.37 -6.55 -12.51
N TRP A 44 -3.79 -7.03 -13.61
CA TRP A 44 -2.54 -6.48 -14.16
C TRP A 44 -2.63 -4.98 -14.46
N ARG A 45 -3.78 -4.49 -14.94
CA ARG A 45 -3.95 -3.07 -15.29
C ARG A 45 -3.71 -2.15 -14.10
N HIS A 46 -4.33 -2.45 -12.96
CA HIS A 46 -4.18 -1.65 -11.75
C HIS A 46 -2.78 -1.79 -11.17
N ALA A 47 -2.26 -3.02 -11.12
CA ALA A 47 -0.89 -3.27 -10.67
C ALA A 47 0.16 -2.54 -11.52
N HIS A 48 -0.04 -2.46 -12.83
CA HIS A 48 0.79 -1.70 -13.74
C HIS A 48 0.67 -0.19 -13.49
N GLY A 49 -0.54 0.33 -13.30
CA GLY A 49 -0.78 1.73 -12.92
C GLY A 49 -0.01 2.12 -11.65
N MET A 50 -0.16 1.32 -10.59
CA MET A 50 0.58 1.49 -9.33
C MET A 50 2.10 1.46 -9.53
N ARG A 51 2.59 0.54 -10.36
CA ARG A 51 4.02 0.44 -10.70
C ARG A 51 4.54 1.69 -11.43
N CYS A 52 3.76 2.27 -12.34
CA CYS A 52 4.11 3.52 -13.02
C CYS A 52 4.19 4.71 -12.05
N LEU A 53 3.38 4.71 -10.99
CA LEU A 53 3.44 5.71 -9.92
C LEU A 53 4.59 5.46 -8.92
N GLY A 54 5.29 4.33 -9.02
CA GLY A 54 6.34 3.94 -8.08
C GLY A 54 5.81 3.48 -6.71
N ILE A 55 4.52 3.16 -6.61
CA ILE A 55 3.86 2.73 -5.38
C ILE A 55 3.66 1.21 -5.42
N PRO A 56 4.03 0.46 -4.37
CA PRO A 56 3.80 -0.98 -4.34
C PRO A 56 2.30 -1.30 -4.20
N ASN A 57 1.77 -2.16 -5.07
CA ASN A 57 0.38 -2.62 -5.02
C ASN A 57 0.14 -3.60 -3.85
N THR A 58 0.03 -3.06 -2.65
CA THR A 58 -0.25 -3.81 -1.40
C THR A 58 -1.71 -3.68 -0.98
N LYS A 59 -2.14 -4.52 -0.04
CA LYS A 59 -3.51 -4.50 0.49
C LYS A 59 -3.92 -3.15 1.09
N HIS A 60 -2.96 -2.34 1.55
CA HIS A 60 -3.21 -1.00 2.07
C HIS A 60 -3.85 -0.05 1.04
N PHE A 61 -3.63 -0.29 -0.25
CA PHE A 61 -4.16 0.53 -1.34
C PHE A 61 -5.47 -0.02 -1.92
N GLN A 62 -6.11 -1.00 -1.27
CA GLN A 62 -7.45 -1.41 -1.66
C GLN A 62 -8.42 -0.24 -1.49
N GLU A 63 -9.35 -0.10 -2.44
CA GLU A 63 -10.32 1.00 -2.55
C GLU A 63 -9.74 2.36 -2.95
N ILE A 64 -8.42 2.50 -3.12
CA ILE A 64 -7.80 3.74 -3.61
C ILE A 64 -7.88 3.79 -5.13
N THR A 65 -8.61 4.76 -5.66
CA THR A 65 -8.79 4.94 -7.10
C THR A 65 -8.13 6.19 -7.65
N LEU A 66 -7.99 7.23 -6.81
CA LEU A 66 -7.40 8.51 -7.15
C LEU A 66 -5.87 8.47 -7.01
N ILE A 67 -5.19 9.11 -7.95
CA ILE A 67 -3.72 9.15 -7.95
C ILE A 67 -3.21 9.97 -6.75
N GLU A 68 -3.85 11.08 -6.45
CA GLU A 68 -3.51 11.95 -5.32
C GLU A 68 -3.59 11.20 -3.97
N ASP A 69 -4.69 10.47 -3.75
CA ASP A 69 -4.90 9.69 -2.54
C ASP A 69 -3.86 8.57 -2.38
N ALA A 70 -3.46 7.94 -3.49
CA ALA A 70 -2.41 6.93 -3.48
C ALA A 70 -1.07 7.51 -2.99
N PHE A 71 -0.69 8.70 -3.48
CA PHE A 71 0.52 9.39 -3.01
C PHE A 71 0.42 9.82 -1.55
N ALA A 72 -0.72 10.39 -1.13
CA ALA A 72 -0.94 10.82 0.24
C ALA A 72 -0.82 9.66 1.23
N LEU A 73 -1.44 8.51 0.91
CA LEU A 73 -1.35 7.31 1.72
C LEU A 73 0.07 6.73 1.73
N TRP A 74 0.75 6.72 0.58
CA TRP A 74 2.12 6.22 0.50
C TRP A 74 3.09 7.01 1.36
N GLU A 75 3.01 8.34 1.33
CA GLU A 75 3.85 9.21 2.15
C GLU A 75 3.55 9.03 3.65
N LYS A 76 2.29 8.82 4.02
CA LYS A 76 1.91 8.51 5.41
C LYS A 76 2.53 7.19 5.88
N LEU A 77 2.38 6.11 5.12
CA LEU A 77 2.94 4.79 5.45
C LEU A 77 4.47 4.80 5.51
N LYS A 78 5.13 5.59 4.65
CA LYS A 78 6.58 5.75 4.65
C LYS A 78 7.07 6.46 5.92
N LYS A 79 6.34 7.47 6.39
CA LYS A 79 6.63 8.17 7.65
C LYS A 79 6.45 7.24 8.84
N GLU A 80 5.34 6.52 8.92
CA GLU A 80 5.03 5.57 10.00
C GLU A 80 6.12 4.48 10.11
N ARG A 81 6.49 3.86 8.98
CA ARG A 81 7.56 2.86 8.95
C ARG A 81 8.92 3.42 9.36
N LYS A 82 9.21 4.67 9.00
CA LYS A 82 10.46 5.34 9.40
C LYS A 82 10.47 5.63 10.90
N SER A 83 9.36 6.10 11.46
CA SER A 83 9.25 6.35 12.89
C SER A 83 9.33 5.07 13.71
N GLU A 84 8.69 3.98 13.26
CA GLU A 84 8.79 2.67 13.91
C GLU A 84 10.24 2.19 13.95
N ARG A 85 10.94 2.23 12.81
CA ARG A 85 12.35 1.84 12.76
C ARG A 85 13.25 2.72 13.65
N GLN A 86 12.99 4.03 13.68
CA GLN A 86 13.73 4.94 14.56
C GLN A 86 13.46 4.68 16.04
N HIS A 87 12.24 4.26 16.38
CA HIS A 87 11.87 3.90 17.73
C HIS A 87 12.55 2.60 18.17
N ASP A 88 12.53 1.57 17.33
CA ASP A 88 13.19 0.29 17.58
C ASP A 88 14.70 0.47 17.79
N ASP A 89 15.36 1.24 16.91
CA ASP A 89 16.80 1.53 17.03
C ASP A 89 17.14 2.34 18.31
N ALA A 90 16.17 3.09 18.85
CA ALA A 90 16.35 3.89 20.06
C ALA A 90 16.10 3.10 21.36
N ILE A 91 15.26 2.05 21.32
CA ILE A 91 14.96 1.21 22.49
C ILE A 91 16.04 0.14 22.73
N GLU A 92 16.73 -0.33 21.69
CA GLU A 92 17.71 -1.40 21.83
C GLU A 92 18.98 -0.91 22.56
N GLU A 93 19.07 -1.22 23.86
CA GLU A 93 20.19 -0.88 24.75
C GLU A 93 21.29 -1.94 24.71
N TYR A 94 22.54 -1.49 24.58
CA TYR A 94 23.76 -2.29 24.56
C TYR A 94 24.69 -1.80 25.68
N GLU A 95 25.20 -2.76 26.46
CA GLU A 95 26.16 -2.50 27.54
C GLU A 95 27.58 -2.83 27.07
N ASP A 96 28.55 -1.95 27.36
CA ASP A 96 29.96 -2.19 27.09
C ASP A 96 30.66 -2.98 28.21
N GLN A 97 31.95 -3.28 28.06
CA GLN A 97 32.72 -4.02 29.07
C GLN A 97 32.92 -3.24 30.40
N GLN A 98 32.59 -1.95 30.42
CA GLN A 98 32.75 -1.04 31.55
C GLN A 98 31.39 -0.75 32.23
N GLY A 99 30.29 -1.30 31.71
CA GLY A 99 28.94 -1.14 32.24
C GLY A 99 28.20 0.11 31.74
N ASN A 100 28.72 0.78 30.70
CA ASN A 100 28.03 1.93 30.11
C ASN A 100 26.95 1.45 29.13
N VAL A 101 25.76 2.02 29.23
CA VAL A 101 24.61 1.68 28.39
C VAL A 101 24.46 2.67 27.24
N PHE A 102 24.43 2.17 26.02
CA PHE A 102 24.26 2.94 24.78
C PHE A 102 23.10 2.38 23.96
N ASN A 103 22.47 3.22 23.12
CA ASN A 103 21.63 2.67 22.07
C ASN A 103 22.50 1.93 21.02
N LYS A 104 21.92 0.97 20.32
CA LYS A 104 22.59 0.15 19.30
C LYS A 104 23.45 0.93 18.33
N LYS A 105 22.92 2.03 17.79
CA LYS A 105 23.62 2.83 16.79
C LYS A 105 24.90 3.43 17.37
N THR A 106 24.80 4.03 18.56
CA THR A 106 25.95 4.61 19.26
C THR A 106 26.96 3.54 19.63
N TYR A 107 26.52 2.38 20.12
CA TYR A 107 27.40 1.25 20.42
C TYR A 107 28.18 0.77 19.17
N ASP A 108 27.48 0.53 18.06
CA ASP A 108 28.10 0.09 16.81
C ASP A 108 29.06 1.14 16.22
N ASP A 109 28.70 2.42 16.30
CA ASP A 109 29.55 3.51 15.81
C ASP A 109 30.81 3.67 16.66
N LEU A 110 30.71 3.59 17.99
CA LEU A 110 31.87 3.63 18.89
C LEU A 110 32.76 2.39 18.69
N ARG A 111 32.17 1.20 18.54
CA ARG A 111 32.90 -0.04 18.24
C ARG A 111 33.66 0.03 16.91
N ARG A 112 33.04 0.57 15.85
CA ARG A 112 33.71 0.77 14.54
C ARG A 112 34.86 1.77 14.60
N GLN A 113 34.77 2.75 15.48
CA GLN A 113 35.82 3.73 15.74
C GLN A 113 36.93 3.18 16.66
N GLY A 114 36.74 2.00 17.25
CA GLY A 114 37.68 1.41 18.22
C GLY A 114 37.64 2.09 19.59
N LEU A 115 36.52 2.71 19.94
CA LEU A 115 36.31 3.44 21.20
C LEU A 115 35.58 2.61 22.28
N LEU A 116 35.30 1.34 21.99
CA LEU A 116 34.74 0.32 22.91
C LEU A 116 35.61 -0.93 22.92
#